data_AF-A0A2P7BUT2-F1
#
_entry.id   AF-A0A2P7BUT2-F1
#
_cell.length_a   1.000
_cell.length_b   1.000
_cell.length_c   1.000
_cell.angle_alpha   90.00
_cell.angle_beta   90.00
_cell.angle_gamma   90.00
#
_symmetry.space_group_name_H-M   'P 1'
#
loop_
_entity.id
_entity.type
_entity.pdbx_description
1 polymer ?
#
loop_
_entity_poly.entity_id
_entity_poly.type
_entity_poly.pdbx_seq_one_letter_code
_entity_poly.pdbx_strand_id
1 'polypeptide(L)'
;MSAGTANTFMKAAIVAVGALVAIALIGYMALYASLSGGLTGILINLRSAPDPQSPSLIARRDTAKQSMRSSLSELPAAADFLREDSVYEIDQCRKGQNNWKVRDGYAYQCTQGMTAIYGFDGDFRQHAEKLDKTMRRIGWQPPTYGLSVSDMLREYYDRYYGPLKPPPANFPDGYLVSDLPTPSGYMRDRAKLDVRFAERATSTRSASRNAGLMSAYPVLHDTLRNNDYALIVSVWEVYYEH
;
A
#
# COMPACT_ATOMS: atom_id res chain seq x y z
N MET A 1 -58.37 -48.69 -15.06
CA MET A 1 -57.87 -47.29 -15.05
C MET A 1 -57.71 -46.85 -16.50
N SER A 2 -58.39 -45.79 -16.93
CA SER A 2 -58.34 -45.36 -18.34
C SER A 2 -57.00 -44.68 -18.63
N ALA A 3 -56.46 -44.84 -19.84
CA ALA A 3 -55.22 -44.21 -20.26
C ALA A 3 -55.24 -42.66 -20.10
N GLY A 4 -56.42 -42.05 -20.02
CA GLY A 4 -56.60 -40.62 -19.79
C GLY A 4 -56.17 -40.14 -18.39
N THR A 5 -56.35 -40.95 -17.33
CA THR A 5 -55.98 -40.52 -15.98
C THR A 5 -54.47 -40.49 -15.77
N ALA A 6 -53.74 -41.46 -16.33
CA ALA A 6 -52.27 -41.54 -16.22
C ALA A 6 -51.57 -40.33 -16.88
N ASN A 7 -52.10 -39.85 -18.01
CA ASN A 7 -51.55 -38.68 -18.71
C ASN A 7 -51.73 -37.38 -17.90
N THR A 8 -52.88 -37.23 -17.22
CA THR A 8 -53.14 -36.04 -16.37
C THR A 8 -52.25 -36.01 -15.14
N PHE A 9 -52.02 -37.14 -14.48
CA PHE A 9 -51.11 -37.24 -13.34
C PHE A 9 -49.66 -36.94 -13.74
N MET A 10 -49.20 -37.49 -14.88
CA MET A 10 -47.83 -37.24 -15.36
C MET A 10 -47.59 -35.76 -15.68
N LYS A 11 -48.55 -35.07 -16.32
CA LYS A 11 -48.46 -33.63 -16.58
C LYS A 11 -48.42 -32.82 -15.28
N ALA A 12 -49.27 -33.14 -14.32
CA ALA A 12 -49.28 -32.47 -13.01
C ALA A 12 -47.95 -32.68 -12.26
N ALA A 13 -47.37 -33.87 -12.31
CA ALA A 13 -46.08 -34.18 -11.70
C ALA A 13 -44.93 -33.39 -12.36
N ILE A 14 -44.89 -33.31 -13.69
CA ILE A 14 -43.89 -32.51 -14.42
C ILE A 14 -43.98 -31.04 -14.03
N VAL A 15 -45.19 -30.48 -13.96
CA VAL A 15 -45.41 -29.09 -13.55
C VAL A 15 -44.96 -28.86 -12.10
N ALA A 16 -45.30 -29.78 -11.18
CA ALA A 16 -44.91 -29.68 -9.78
C ALA A 16 -43.38 -29.74 -9.59
N VAL A 17 -42.71 -30.68 -10.27
CA VAL A 17 -41.25 -30.79 -10.25
C VAL A 17 -40.60 -29.54 -10.85
N GLY A 18 -41.11 -29.05 -11.98
CA GLY A 18 -40.64 -27.81 -12.59
C GLY A 18 -40.76 -26.59 -11.67
N ALA A 19 -41.89 -26.46 -10.97
CA ALA A 19 -42.11 -25.40 -10.00
C ALA A 19 -41.13 -25.48 -8.80
N LEU A 20 -40.90 -26.68 -8.26
CA LEU A 20 -39.96 -26.89 -7.16
C LEU A 20 -38.51 -26.53 -7.56
N VAL A 21 -38.08 -26.93 -8.77
CA VAL A 21 -36.77 -26.56 -9.30
C VAL A 21 -36.64 -25.04 -9.47
N ALA A 22 -37.67 -24.38 -9.99
CA ALA A 22 -37.67 -22.92 -10.14
C ALA A 22 -37.58 -22.19 -8.79
N ILE A 23 -38.34 -22.63 -7.78
CA ILE A 23 -38.29 -22.05 -6.43
C ILE A 23 -36.90 -22.25 -5.80
N ALA A 24 -36.31 -23.44 -5.93
CA ALA A 24 -34.97 -23.71 -5.42
C ALA A 24 -33.91 -22.82 -6.09
N LEU A 25 -33.99 -22.63 -7.40
CA LEU A 25 -33.10 -21.72 -8.15
C LEU A 25 -33.28 -20.26 -7.71
N ILE A 26 -34.51 -19.79 -7.53
CA ILE A 26 -34.79 -18.44 -7.05
C ILE A 26 -34.24 -18.25 -5.63
N GLY A 27 -34.47 -19.22 -4.73
CA GLY A 27 -33.94 -19.19 -3.36
C GLY A 27 -32.42 -19.17 -3.33
N TYR A 28 -31.76 -19.98 -4.17
CA TYR A 28 -30.32 -19.98 -4.33
C TYR A 28 -29.80 -18.63 -4.85
N MET A 29 -30.42 -18.06 -5.88
CA MET A 29 -30.05 -16.76 -6.44
C MET A 29 -30.23 -15.62 -5.43
N ALA A 30 -31.33 -15.64 -4.66
CA ALA A 30 -31.58 -14.66 -3.60
C ALA A 30 -30.55 -14.76 -2.47
N LEU A 31 -30.22 -15.98 -2.04
CA LEU A 31 -29.17 -16.22 -1.05
C LEU A 31 -27.80 -15.77 -1.58
N TYR A 32 -27.45 -16.14 -2.81
CA TYR A 32 -26.21 -15.72 -3.46
C TYR A 32 -26.10 -14.19 -3.56
N ALA A 33 -27.18 -13.50 -3.96
CA ALA A 33 -27.25 -12.05 -4.00
C ALA A 33 -27.08 -11.44 -2.61
N SER A 34 -27.75 -11.97 -1.59
CA SER A 34 -27.58 -11.52 -0.20
C SER A 34 -26.15 -11.69 0.28
N LEU A 35 -25.53 -12.85 0.01
CA LEU A 35 -24.14 -13.14 0.34
C LEU A 35 -23.14 -12.29 -0.46
N SER A 36 -23.52 -11.81 -1.63
CA SER A 36 -22.69 -10.96 -2.49
C SER A 36 -22.93 -9.47 -2.26
N GLY A 37 -23.52 -9.07 -1.13
CA GLY A 37 -23.74 -7.64 -0.81
C GLY A 37 -24.90 -6.99 -1.57
N GLY A 38 -25.80 -7.80 -2.14
CA GLY A 38 -26.93 -7.39 -2.97
C GLY A 38 -26.60 -7.35 -4.47
N LEU A 39 -27.58 -6.95 -5.29
CA LEU A 39 -27.40 -6.81 -6.75
C LEU A 39 -26.26 -5.85 -7.11
N THR A 40 -26.11 -4.76 -6.35
CA THR A 40 -25.02 -3.80 -6.54
C THR A 40 -23.65 -4.44 -6.33
N GLY A 41 -23.50 -5.28 -5.31
CA GLY A 41 -22.24 -5.99 -5.07
C GLY A 41 -21.93 -7.01 -6.17
N ILE A 42 -22.93 -7.74 -6.68
CA ILE A 42 -22.78 -8.60 -7.87
C ILE A 42 -22.30 -7.78 -9.08
N LEU A 43 -22.97 -6.66 -9.38
CA LEU A 43 -22.62 -5.82 -10.54
C LEU A 43 -21.20 -5.27 -10.43
N ILE A 44 -20.79 -4.80 -9.25
CA ILE A 44 -19.42 -4.31 -9.01
C ILE A 44 -18.41 -5.47 -9.13
N ASN A 45 -18.71 -6.65 -8.58
CA ASN A 45 -17.82 -7.81 -8.64
C ASN A 45 -17.69 -8.40 -10.06
N LEU A 46 -18.65 -8.17 -10.95
CA LEU A 46 -18.62 -8.59 -12.35
C LEU A 46 -17.85 -7.62 -13.26
N ARG A 47 -17.53 -6.40 -12.80
CA ARG A 47 -16.70 -5.49 -13.60
C ARG A 47 -15.34 -6.11 -13.86
N SER A 48 -14.93 -6.08 -15.13
CA SER A 48 -13.61 -6.50 -15.57
C SER A 48 -12.54 -5.56 -15.02
N ALA A 49 -11.30 -6.08 -14.93
CA ALA A 49 -10.16 -5.23 -14.61
C ALA A 49 -10.07 -4.08 -15.63
N PRO A 50 -9.71 -2.87 -15.17
CA PRO A 50 -9.46 -1.77 -16.09
C PRO A 50 -8.35 -2.18 -17.06
N ASP A 51 -8.55 -1.92 -18.34
CA ASP A 51 -7.55 -2.21 -19.35
C ASP A 51 -6.29 -1.37 -19.07
N PRO A 52 -5.13 -2.01 -18.80
CA PRO A 52 -3.89 -1.30 -18.50
C PRO A 52 -3.44 -0.37 -19.64
N GLN A 53 -3.90 -0.61 -20.87
CA GLN A 53 -3.59 0.16 -22.07
C GLN A 53 -4.68 1.19 -22.43
N SER A 54 -5.72 1.32 -21.62
CA SER A 54 -6.77 2.32 -21.89
C SER A 54 -6.18 3.75 -21.82
N PRO A 55 -6.50 4.63 -22.79
CA PRO A 55 -5.95 5.99 -22.81
C PRO A 55 -6.22 6.79 -21.53
N SER A 56 -7.40 6.59 -20.92
CA SER A 56 -7.78 7.25 -19.66
C SER A 56 -6.92 6.79 -18.48
N LEU A 57 -6.58 5.50 -18.40
CA LEU A 57 -5.74 4.98 -17.34
C LEU A 57 -4.30 5.43 -17.55
N ILE A 58 -3.77 5.33 -18.77
CA ILE A 58 -2.42 5.84 -19.11
C ILE A 58 -2.28 7.32 -18.70
N ALA A 59 -3.21 8.18 -19.11
CA ALA A 59 -3.15 9.60 -18.78
C ALA A 59 -3.18 9.87 -17.26
N ARG A 60 -3.99 9.12 -16.50
CA ARG A 60 -4.03 9.19 -15.03
C ARG A 60 -2.71 8.75 -14.41
N ARG A 61 -2.17 7.63 -14.89
CA ARG A 61 -0.89 7.08 -14.44
C ARG A 61 0.26 8.06 -14.70
N ASP A 62 0.29 8.68 -15.87
CA ASP A 62 1.33 9.66 -16.23
C ASP A 62 1.23 10.93 -15.37
N THR A 63 0.01 11.40 -15.10
CA THR A 63 -0.23 12.54 -14.19
C THR A 63 0.26 12.25 -12.79
N ALA A 64 -0.08 11.08 -12.23
CA ALA A 64 0.36 10.65 -10.91
C ALA A 64 1.88 10.45 -10.86
N LYS A 65 2.48 9.83 -11.88
CA LYS A 65 3.95 9.72 -11.99
C LYS A 65 4.64 11.08 -12.02
N GLN A 66 4.12 12.04 -12.76
CA GLN A 66 4.68 13.39 -12.82
C GLN A 66 4.56 14.11 -11.47
N SER A 67 3.41 13.99 -10.79
CA SER A 67 3.18 14.48 -9.43
C SER A 67 4.18 13.89 -8.42
N MET A 68 4.38 12.57 -8.46
CA MET A 68 5.34 11.86 -7.60
C MET A 68 6.79 12.26 -7.89
N ARG A 69 7.18 12.39 -9.17
CA ARG A 69 8.52 12.85 -9.56
C ARG A 69 8.79 14.27 -9.06
N SER A 70 7.84 15.19 -9.25
CA SER A 70 7.96 16.56 -8.72
C SER A 70 8.19 16.52 -7.22
N SER A 71 7.33 15.77 -6.51
CA SER A 71 7.39 15.61 -5.06
C SER A 71 8.73 15.06 -4.55
N LEU A 72 9.30 14.07 -5.24
CA LEU A 72 10.60 13.50 -4.88
C LEU A 72 11.74 14.45 -5.20
N SER A 73 11.71 15.13 -6.35
CA SER A 73 12.79 16.06 -6.77
C SER A 73 12.90 17.32 -5.88
N GLU A 74 11.81 17.73 -5.23
CA GLU A 74 11.80 18.84 -4.27
C GLU A 74 12.62 18.53 -3.01
N LEU A 75 12.71 17.26 -2.61
CA LEU A 75 13.37 16.85 -1.37
C LEU A 75 14.88 17.11 -1.39
N PRO A 76 15.68 16.58 -2.34
CA PRO A 76 17.12 16.86 -2.37
C PRO A 76 17.42 18.33 -2.67
N ALA A 77 16.58 19.01 -3.46
CA ALA A 77 16.72 20.45 -3.69
C ALA A 77 16.53 21.27 -2.40
N ALA A 78 15.64 20.83 -1.51
CA ALA A 78 15.37 21.49 -0.24
C ALA A 78 16.26 20.98 0.91
N ALA A 79 16.79 19.77 0.79
CA ALA A 79 17.70 19.09 1.69
C ALA A 79 19.04 18.86 0.99
N ASP A 80 19.89 19.89 1.05
CA ASP A 80 21.26 19.98 0.49
C ASP A 80 22.24 18.83 0.80
N PHE A 81 21.87 17.86 1.66
CA PHE A 81 22.71 16.75 2.08
C PHE A 81 22.33 15.42 1.41
N LEU A 82 21.25 15.38 0.64
CA LEU A 82 20.79 14.18 -0.03
C LEU A 82 21.38 14.07 -1.43
N ARG A 83 21.92 12.88 -1.75
CA ARG A 83 22.27 12.52 -3.13
C ARG A 83 21.34 11.44 -3.63
N GLU A 84 20.54 11.73 -4.65
CA GLU A 84 19.68 10.73 -5.30
C GLU A 84 20.55 9.68 -6.00
N ASP A 85 20.41 8.43 -5.59
CA ASP A 85 21.12 7.30 -6.22
C ASP A 85 20.21 6.52 -7.17
N SER A 86 18.91 6.42 -6.88
CA SER A 86 17.96 5.66 -7.72
C SER A 86 16.49 6.00 -7.47
N VAL A 87 15.65 5.71 -8.47
CA VAL A 87 14.19 5.83 -8.42
C VAL A 87 13.53 4.59 -9.03
N TYR A 88 12.52 4.04 -8.35
CA TYR A 88 11.74 2.87 -8.80
C TYR A 88 10.24 3.16 -8.80
N GLU A 89 9.54 2.61 -9.77
CA GLU A 89 8.09 2.73 -9.90
C GLU A 89 7.40 1.43 -9.49
N ILE A 90 6.27 1.57 -8.79
CA ILE A 90 5.39 0.49 -8.39
C ILE A 90 4.00 0.82 -8.91
N ASP A 91 3.37 -0.12 -9.60
CA ASP A 91 1.99 -0.01 -10.08
C ASP A 91 1.29 -1.33 -9.80
N GLN A 92 0.31 -1.30 -8.91
CA GLN A 92 -0.44 -2.49 -8.51
C GLN A 92 -1.93 -2.15 -8.43
N CYS A 93 -2.77 -3.05 -8.95
CA CYS A 93 -4.21 -2.95 -8.81
C CYS A 93 -4.73 -4.20 -8.10
N ARG A 94 -5.59 -4.00 -7.10
CA ARG A 94 -6.30 -5.07 -6.42
C ARG A 94 -7.80 -4.93 -6.65
N LYS A 95 -8.48 -6.07 -6.75
CA LYS A 95 -9.95 -6.11 -6.85
C LYS A 95 -10.57 -5.78 -5.49
N GLY A 96 -11.60 -4.93 -5.49
CA GLY A 96 -12.40 -4.62 -4.31
C GLY A 96 -13.26 -5.81 -3.88
N GLN A 97 -13.58 -5.86 -2.60
CA GLN A 97 -14.46 -6.85 -1.99
C GLN A 97 -15.85 -6.24 -1.76
N ASN A 98 -16.86 -6.78 -2.44
CA ASN A 98 -18.24 -6.35 -2.28
C ASN A 98 -19.11 -7.58 -2.01
N ASN A 99 -19.02 -8.11 -0.79
CA ASN A 99 -19.83 -9.23 -0.32
C ASN A 99 -20.71 -8.80 0.88
N TRP A 100 -21.37 -9.74 1.54
CA TRP A 100 -22.25 -9.44 2.67
C TRP A 100 -21.52 -8.85 3.89
N LYS A 101 -20.22 -9.14 4.05
CA LYS A 101 -19.41 -8.71 5.20
C LYS A 101 -18.59 -7.45 4.89
N VAL A 102 -18.07 -7.33 3.68
CA VAL A 102 -17.18 -6.25 3.24
C VAL A 102 -17.78 -5.56 2.03
N ARG A 103 -17.86 -4.23 2.06
CA ARG A 103 -18.36 -3.39 0.97
C ARG A 103 -17.38 -2.26 0.69
N ASP A 104 -16.43 -2.55 -0.18
CA ASP A 104 -15.39 -1.60 -0.57
C ASP A 104 -15.93 -0.44 -1.42
N GLY A 105 -17.01 -0.65 -2.19
CA GLY A 105 -17.67 0.40 -2.98
C GLY A 105 -16.96 0.74 -4.30
N TYR A 106 -15.91 -0.01 -4.65
CA TYR A 106 -15.18 0.08 -5.91
C TYR A 106 -14.93 -1.32 -6.48
N ALA A 107 -14.71 -1.40 -7.79
CA ALA A 107 -14.33 -2.64 -8.47
C ALA A 107 -12.83 -2.90 -8.33
N TYR A 108 -12.01 -1.85 -8.50
CA TYR A 108 -10.56 -1.94 -8.39
C TYR A 108 -10.00 -0.75 -7.61
N GLN A 109 -9.03 -1.03 -6.73
CA GLN A 109 -8.17 -0.02 -6.13
C GLN A 109 -6.79 -0.19 -6.74
N CYS A 110 -6.30 0.86 -7.39
CA CYS A 110 -4.96 0.90 -7.92
C CYS A 110 -4.10 1.80 -7.04
N THR A 111 -2.90 1.33 -6.77
CA THR A 111 -1.87 2.03 -6.00
C THR A 111 -0.68 2.23 -6.92
N GLN A 112 -0.33 3.49 -7.10
CA GLN A 112 0.94 3.85 -7.70
C GLN A 112 1.90 4.32 -6.63
N GLY A 113 3.15 3.93 -6.80
CA GLY A 113 4.23 4.28 -5.91
C GLY A 113 5.47 4.67 -6.69
N MET A 114 6.24 5.60 -6.14
CA MET A 114 7.59 5.90 -6.59
C MET A 114 8.50 5.94 -5.39
N THR A 115 9.57 5.15 -5.40
CA THR A 115 10.55 5.09 -4.32
C THR A 115 11.87 5.63 -4.79
N ALA A 116 12.38 6.65 -4.10
CA ALA A 116 13.73 7.16 -4.27
C ALA A 116 14.62 6.73 -3.10
N ILE A 117 15.89 6.44 -3.39
CA ILE A 117 16.92 6.17 -2.38
C ILE A 117 17.96 7.27 -2.45
N TYR A 118 18.26 7.86 -1.30
CA TYR A 118 19.26 8.91 -1.15
C TYR A 118 20.36 8.48 -0.17
N GLY A 119 21.61 8.65 -0.56
CA GLY A 119 22.77 8.49 0.32
C GLY A 119 23.11 9.78 1.07
N PHE A 120 23.57 9.67 2.32
CA PHE A 120 24.15 10.77 3.08
C PHE A 120 25.10 10.30 4.20
N ASP A 121 26.03 11.17 4.58
CA ASP A 121 27.02 10.95 5.65
C ASP A 121 26.81 11.92 6.82
N GLY A 122 27.47 11.66 7.96
CA GLY A 122 27.48 12.58 9.11
C GLY A 122 26.51 12.23 10.23
N ASP A 123 26.03 13.23 10.97
CA ASP A 123 25.15 13.00 12.12
C ASP A 123 23.72 12.69 11.67
N PHE A 124 23.35 11.41 11.76
CA PHE A 124 22.02 10.92 11.42
C PHE A 124 20.89 11.72 12.08
N ARG A 125 21.01 12.01 13.38
CA ARG A 125 19.94 12.67 14.14
C ARG A 125 19.72 14.09 13.59
N GLN A 126 20.79 14.82 13.35
CA GLN A 126 20.71 16.17 12.78
C GLN A 126 20.09 16.16 11.38
N HIS A 127 20.49 15.22 10.52
CA HIS A 127 19.92 15.09 9.17
C HIS A 127 18.45 14.69 9.18
N ALA A 128 18.04 13.76 10.04
CA ALA A 128 16.65 13.35 10.18
C ALA A 128 15.76 14.50 10.72
N GLU A 129 16.23 15.29 11.68
CA GLU A 129 15.52 16.50 12.12
C GLU A 129 15.43 17.57 11.02
N LYS A 130 16.51 17.77 10.26
CA LYS A 130 16.53 18.69 9.12
C LYS A 130 15.55 18.24 8.04
N LEU A 131 15.46 16.94 7.78
CA LEU A 131 14.50 16.35 6.86
C LEU A 131 13.05 16.62 7.32
N ASP A 132 12.71 16.35 8.58
CA ASP A 132 11.36 16.62 9.11
C ASP A 132 10.94 18.09 8.93
N LYS A 133 11.83 19.02 9.31
CA LYS A 133 11.61 20.46 9.13
C LYS A 133 11.46 20.83 7.65
N THR A 134 12.26 20.22 6.79
CA THR A 134 12.23 20.47 5.35
C THR A 134 10.93 19.99 4.72
N MET A 135 10.49 18.77 5.05
CA MET A 135 9.22 18.22 4.58
C MET A 135 8.04 19.11 4.97
N ARG A 136 7.97 19.53 6.24
CA ARG A 136 6.93 20.46 6.71
C ARG A 136 6.96 21.80 5.97
N ARG A 137 8.16 22.35 5.74
CA ARG A 137 8.34 23.62 5.02
C ARG A 137 7.84 23.55 3.57
N ILE A 138 8.04 22.42 2.88
CA ILE A 138 7.54 22.22 1.50
C ILE A 138 6.09 21.68 1.45
N GLY A 139 5.37 21.76 2.58
CA GLY A 139 3.93 21.52 2.64
C GLY A 139 3.50 20.09 2.98
N TRP A 140 4.43 19.18 3.27
CA TRP A 140 4.08 17.84 3.77
C TRP A 140 3.63 17.92 5.22
N GLN A 141 2.42 17.45 5.48
CA GLN A 141 1.87 17.42 6.84
C GLN A 141 2.26 16.12 7.53
N PRO A 142 2.69 16.16 8.80
CA PRO A 142 2.92 14.93 9.56
C PRO A 142 1.61 14.15 9.69
N PRO A 143 1.69 12.83 9.96
CA PRO A 143 0.48 12.03 10.12
C PRO A 143 -0.37 12.56 11.29
N THR A 144 -1.70 12.68 11.08
CA THR A 144 -2.64 13.02 12.16
C THR A 144 -2.63 11.99 13.27
N TYR A 145 -2.39 10.73 12.90
CA TYR A 145 -2.31 9.60 13.81
C TYR A 145 -1.01 8.84 13.53
N GLY A 146 -0.15 8.73 14.55
CA GLY A 146 1.10 7.98 14.48
C GLY A 146 2.34 8.85 14.72
N LEU A 147 3.51 8.29 14.40
CA LEU A 147 4.81 8.92 14.69
C LEU A 147 5.23 9.81 13.52
N SER A 148 5.60 11.06 13.82
CA SER A 148 6.44 11.86 12.92
C SER A 148 7.91 11.43 13.01
N VAL A 149 8.78 11.88 12.10
CA VAL A 149 10.22 11.64 12.21
C VAL A 149 10.77 12.20 13.54
N SER A 150 10.34 13.40 13.96
CA SER A 150 10.77 13.96 15.24
C SER A 150 10.32 13.13 16.45
N ASP A 151 9.10 12.59 16.43
CA ASP A 151 8.60 11.73 17.50
C ASP A 151 9.34 10.40 17.54
N MET A 152 9.56 9.78 16.37
CA MET A 152 10.37 8.56 16.21
C MET A 152 11.77 8.75 16.79
N LEU A 153 12.43 9.86 16.48
CA LEU A 153 13.77 10.17 17.00
C LEU A 153 13.76 10.28 18.54
N ARG A 154 12.80 11.02 19.10
CA ARG A 154 12.70 11.24 20.55
C ARG A 154 12.33 9.97 21.32
N GLU A 155 11.38 9.19 20.80
CA GLU A 155 10.83 8.03 21.51
C GLU A 155 11.69 6.77 21.36
N TYR A 156 12.34 6.60 20.20
CA TYR A 156 13.08 5.39 19.86
C TYR A 156 14.58 5.63 19.72
N TYR A 157 15.00 6.57 18.86
CA TYR A 157 16.43 6.77 18.62
C TYR A 157 17.18 7.18 19.89
N ASP A 158 16.74 8.23 20.59
CA ASP A 158 17.43 8.72 21.81
C ASP A 158 17.41 7.72 22.96
N ARG A 159 16.41 6.83 22.95
CA ARG A 159 16.21 5.82 23.98
C ARG A 159 17.06 4.58 23.74
N TYR A 160 17.16 4.12 22.50
CA TYR A 160 17.66 2.78 22.17
C TYR A 160 18.90 2.76 21.27
N TYR A 161 19.19 3.83 20.52
CA TYR A 161 20.30 3.84 19.58
C TYR A 161 21.63 4.25 20.26
N GLY A 162 22.69 3.51 19.95
CA GLY A 162 24.06 3.75 20.42
C GLY A 162 24.59 2.70 21.39
N PRO A 163 25.92 2.59 21.54
CA PRO A 163 26.58 1.46 22.20
C PRO A 163 26.32 1.36 23.71
N LEU A 164 25.86 2.44 24.34
CA LEU A 164 25.61 2.50 25.79
C LEU A 164 24.12 2.39 26.13
N LYS A 165 23.25 2.22 25.13
CA LYS A 165 21.79 2.13 25.34
C LYS A 165 21.36 0.67 25.38
N PRO A 166 20.46 0.28 26.30
CA PRO A 166 19.91 -1.06 26.28
C PRO A 166 19.03 -1.20 25.03
N PRO A 167 19.29 -2.17 24.14
CA PRO A 167 18.43 -2.36 22.98
C PRO A 167 17.07 -2.91 23.44
N PRO A 168 16.00 -2.75 22.65
CA PRO A 168 14.73 -3.37 22.94
C PRO A 168 14.84 -4.90 22.93
N ALA A 169 13.98 -5.59 23.67
CA ALA A 169 14.06 -7.06 23.86
C ALA A 169 14.04 -7.87 22.54
N ASN A 170 13.44 -7.33 21.48
CA ASN A 170 13.38 -7.93 20.15
C ASN A 170 14.63 -7.67 19.28
N PHE A 171 15.62 -6.93 19.78
CA PHE A 171 16.87 -6.59 19.09
C PHE A 171 18.10 -6.85 19.98
N PRO A 172 18.35 -8.11 20.40
CA PRO A 172 19.41 -8.42 21.35
C PRO A 172 20.83 -8.10 20.83
N ASP A 173 21.01 -8.07 19.51
CA ASP A 173 22.30 -7.85 18.84
C ASP A 173 22.61 -6.35 18.60
N GLY A 174 21.77 -5.45 19.12
CA GLY A 174 21.87 -4.01 18.90
C GLY A 174 20.68 -3.44 18.15
N TYR A 175 20.46 -2.13 18.29
CA TYR A 175 19.35 -1.41 17.69
C TYR A 175 19.88 -0.46 16.62
N LEU A 176 19.58 -0.77 15.36
CA LEU A 176 20.07 -0.02 14.21
C LEU A 176 19.08 1.07 13.78
N VAL A 177 19.54 2.03 12.97
CA VAL A 177 18.68 3.03 12.33
C VAL A 177 17.58 2.37 11.49
N SER A 178 17.89 1.22 10.85
CA SER A 178 16.90 0.44 10.08
C SER A 178 15.83 -0.25 10.93
N ASP A 179 16.01 -0.28 12.25
CA ASP A 179 15.05 -0.86 13.20
C ASP A 179 14.13 0.20 13.82
N LEU A 180 14.31 1.47 13.46
CA LEU A 180 13.40 2.54 13.84
C LEU A 180 12.00 2.27 13.28
N PRO A 181 10.94 2.53 14.06
CA PRO A 181 9.58 2.38 13.55
C PRO A 181 9.37 3.33 12.38
N THR A 182 8.73 2.83 11.33
CA THR A 182 8.39 3.67 10.17
C THR A 182 7.37 4.73 10.58
N PRO A 183 7.64 6.03 10.37
CA PRO A 183 6.64 7.08 10.53
C PRO A 183 5.37 6.76 9.74
N SER A 184 4.20 7.18 10.22
CA SER A 184 2.91 6.78 9.63
C SER A 184 2.61 7.37 8.24
N GLY A 185 3.58 8.09 7.67
CA GLY A 185 3.55 8.72 6.36
C GLY A 185 3.13 10.19 6.46
N TYR A 186 3.81 11.05 5.73
CA TYR A 186 3.41 12.46 5.59
C TYR A 186 2.38 12.58 4.47
N MET A 187 1.46 13.53 4.60
CA MET A 187 0.36 13.71 3.66
C MET A 187 0.48 15.08 2.96
N ARG A 188 0.25 15.09 1.65
CA ARG A 188 0.09 16.31 0.84
C ARG A 188 -0.93 16.01 -0.24
N ASP A 189 -2.05 16.73 -0.22
CA ASP A 189 -3.20 16.48 -1.10
C ASP A 189 -3.67 15.02 -1.06
N ARG A 190 -3.48 14.27 -2.15
CA ARG A 190 -3.82 12.84 -2.27
C ARG A 190 -2.62 11.91 -2.15
N ALA A 191 -1.42 12.47 -2.00
CA ALA A 191 -0.18 11.72 -1.94
C ALA A 191 0.21 11.43 -0.48
N LYS A 192 0.77 10.25 -0.26
CA LYS A 192 1.37 9.81 0.99
C LYS A 192 2.87 9.59 0.81
N LEU A 193 3.68 10.24 1.62
CA LEU A 193 5.13 10.13 1.64
C LEU A 193 5.57 9.26 2.82
N ASP A 194 6.02 8.05 2.54
CA ASP A 194 6.64 7.17 3.52
C ASP A 194 8.15 7.40 3.55
N VAL A 195 8.70 7.51 4.75
CA VAL A 195 10.12 7.75 4.99
C VAL A 195 10.69 6.62 5.81
N ARG A 196 11.81 6.05 5.37
CA ARG A 196 12.56 5.02 6.08
C ARG A 196 14.03 5.34 6.03
N PHE A 197 14.75 4.86 7.03
CA PHE A 197 16.19 5.04 7.12
C PHE A 197 16.89 3.70 7.19
N ALA A 198 18.13 3.65 6.73
CA ALA A 198 19.04 2.54 6.90
C ALA A 198 20.45 3.08 7.15
N GLU A 199 21.31 2.26 7.75
CA GLU A 199 22.71 2.60 7.96
C GLU A 199 23.61 1.51 7.39
N ARG A 200 24.91 1.78 7.26
CA ARG A 200 25.85 0.84 6.62
C ARG A 200 25.85 -0.56 7.24
N ALA A 201 25.58 -0.66 8.54
CA ALA A 201 25.48 -1.94 9.25
C ALA A 201 24.18 -2.72 8.97
N THR A 202 23.22 -2.13 8.25
CA THR A 202 21.96 -2.79 7.87
C THR A 202 22.23 -4.01 6.99
N SER A 203 22.04 -5.19 7.57
CA SER A 203 22.19 -6.47 6.87
C SER A 203 20.96 -6.85 6.05
N THR A 204 21.11 -7.84 5.16
CA THR A 204 19.98 -8.51 4.46
C THR A 204 18.91 -9.02 5.43
N ARG A 205 19.29 -9.44 6.66
CA ARG A 205 18.35 -9.91 7.69
C ARG A 205 17.55 -8.78 8.34
N SER A 206 18.13 -7.59 8.43
CA SER A 206 17.42 -6.39 8.88
C SER A 206 16.54 -5.82 7.77
N ALA A 207 16.99 -5.91 6.51
CA ALA A 207 16.19 -5.55 5.34
C ALA A 207 14.99 -6.49 5.12
N SER A 208 15.14 -7.81 5.33
CA SER A 208 14.03 -8.76 5.15
C SER A 208 12.90 -8.61 6.15
N ARG A 209 13.19 -8.10 7.37
CA ARG A 209 12.16 -7.73 8.36
C ARG A 209 11.33 -6.53 7.91
N ASN A 210 11.84 -5.76 6.96
CA ASN A 210 11.18 -4.63 6.36
C ASN A 210 10.77 -4.98 4.93
N ALA A 211 9.60 -5.60 4.74
CA ALA A 211 9.14 -6.10 3.44
C ALA A 211 9.24 -5.08 2.28
N GLY A 212 9.14 -3.77 2.56
CA GLY A 212 9.32 -2.70 1.57
C GLY A 212 10.78 -2.44 1.13
N LEU A 213 11.78 -2.88 1.90
CA LEU A 213 13.20 -2.74 1.55
C LEU A 213 13.73 -3.88 0.67
N MET A 214 13.02 -5.02 0.59
CA MET A 214 13.52 -6.19 -0.14
C MET A 214 13.65 -5.95 -1.64
N SER A 215 12.68 -5.29 -2.28
CA SER A 215 12.74 -4.96 -3.71
C SER A 215 13.81 -3.91 -4.02
N ALA A 216 14.10 -3.04 -3.05
CA ALA A 216 15.11 -1.99 -3.15
C ALA A 216 16.51 -2.44 -2.68
N TYR A 217 16.66 -3.67 -2.18
CA TYR A 217 17.85 -4.07 -1.43
C TYR A 217 19.16 -3.97 -2.22
N PRO A 218 19.26 -4.41 -3.49
CA PRO A 218 20.52 -4.30 -4.23
C PRO A 218 21.04 -2.85 -4.28
N VAL A 219 20.13 -1.90 -4.48
CA VAL A 219 20.51 -0.51 -4.68
C VAL A 219 20.66 0.24 -3.37
N LEU A 220 19.88 -0.14 -2.36
CA LEU A 220 20.15 0.24 -0.98
C LEU A 220 21.55 -0.22 -0.55
N HIS A 221 21.94 -1.46 -0.88
CA HIS A 221 23.25 -2.00 -0.54
C HIS A 221 24.35 -1.18 -1.22
N ASP A 222 24.24 -0.90 -2.52
CA ASP A 222 25.22 -0.08 -3.25
C ASP A 222 25.30 1.36 -2.72
N THR A 223 24.16 1.95 -2.34
CA THR A 223 24.09 3.27 -1.69
C THR A 223 24.90 3.26 -0.38
N LEU A 224 24.66 2.27 0.47
CA LEU A 224 25.31 2.13 1.78
C LEU A 224 26.80 1.74 1.71
N ARG A 225 27.30 1.25 0.57
CA ARG A 225 28.75 1.05 0.37
C ARG A 225 29.52 2.37 0.33
N ASN A 226 28.87 3.44 -0.12
CA ASN A 226 29.51 4.74 -0.31
C ASN A 226 29.07 5.81 0.70
N ASN A 227 28.06 5.51 1.52
CA ASN A 227 27.50 6.45 2.49
C ASN A 227 27.33 5.75 3.85
N ASP A 228 27.33 6.49 4.94
CA ASP A 228 27.07 5.96 6.29
C ASP A 228 25.59 5.61 6.46
N TYR A 229 24.71 6.38 5.82
CA TYR A 229 23.27 6.25 5.90
C TYR A 229 22.59 6.30 4.53
N ALA A 230 21.40 5.73 4.47
CA ALA A 230 20.50 5.83 3.34
C ALA A 230 19.10 6.24 3.80
N LEU A 231 18.48 7.14 3.05
CA LEU A 231 17.10 7.56 3.19
C LEU A 231 16.30 6.90 2.04
N ILE A 232 15.31 6.08 2.39
CA ILE A 232 14.35 5.53 1.44
C ILE A 232 13.05 6.33 1.56
N VAL A 233 12.64 6.96 0.47
CA VAL A 233 11.42 7.76 0.40
C VAL A 233 10.49 7.18 -0.63
N SER A 234 9.27 6.82 -0.23
CA SER A 234 8.25 6.31 -1.14
C SER A 234 7.05 7.26 -1.16
N VAL A 235 6.72 7.82 -2.33
CA VAL A 235 5.45 8.53 -2.54
C VAL A 235 4.44 7.52 -3.08
N TRP A 236 3.23 7.53 -2.52
CA TRP A 236 2.12 6.70 -2.95
C TRP A 236 0.90 7.55 -3.28
N GLU A 237 0.25 7.21 -4.38
CA GLU A 237 -1.09 7.71 -4.73
C GLU A 237 -2.03 6.52 -4.93
N VAL A 238 -3.25 6.66 -4.41
CA VAL A 238 -4.29 5.63 -4.48
C VAL A 238 -5.47 6.20 -5.25
N TYR A 239 -5.95 5.45 -6.24
CA TYR A 239 -7.17 5.77 -6.97
C TYR A 239 -8.09 4.56 -7.09
N TYR A 240 -9.37 4.86 -7.26
CA TYR A 240 -10.45 3.87 -7.27
C TYR A 240 -11.15 3.89 -8.63
N GLU A 241 -11.32 2.71 -9.20
CA GLU A 241 -12.17 2.46 -10.35
C GLU A 241 -13.49 1.88 -9.83
N HIS A 242 -14.55 2.67 -9.97
CA HIS A 242 -15.91 2.27 -9.61
C HIS A 242 -16.56 1.46 -10.71
#